data_AF-A0A1Z7ZUC8-F1
#
_entry.id   AF-A0A1Z7ZUC8-F1
#
_cell.length_a   1.000
_cell.length_b   1.000
_cell.length_c   1.000
_cell.angle_alpha   90.00
_cell.angle_beta   90.00
_cell.angle_gamma   90.00
#
_symmetry.space_group_name_H-M   'P 1'
#
loop_
_entity.id
_entity.type
_entity.pdbx_description
1 polymer ?
#
loop_
_entity_poly.entity_id
_entity_poly.type
_entity_poly.pdbx_seq_one_letter_code
_entity_poly.pdbx_strand_id
1 'polypeptide(L)' 'MSDSIKTLTIAVEELEKNYEALDMDNKSSVKSFEEVVLELLARLKRHQDKPGNEELEDDLEDLIYRVILVLGQLDLLEI' A
#
# COMPACT_ATOMS: atom_id res chain seq x y z
N MET A 1 -12.83 -12.18 -10.86
CA MET A 1 -11.71 -11.44 -10.25
C MET A 1 -11.00 -10.66 -11.36
N SER A 2 -11.30 -9.37 -11.47
CA SER A 2 -10.77 -8.46 -12.50
C SER A 2 -9.23 -8.49 -12.52
N ASP A 3 -8.59 -8.49 -13.69
CA ASP A 3 -7.11 -8.53 -13.75
C ASP A 3 -6.45 -7.36 -13.01
N SER A 4 -7.17 -6.23 -12.88
CA SER A 4 -6.71 -5.08 -12.09
C SER A 4 -6.58 -5.38 -10.61
N ILE A 5 -7.51 -6.12 -9.99
CA ILE A 5 -7.43 -6.39 -8.55
C ILE A 5 -6.26 -7.31 -8.24
N LYS A 6 -6.01 -8.32 -9.08
CA LYS A 6 -4.84 -9.21 -8.93
C LYS A 6 -3.53 -8.45 -8.99
N THR A 7 -3.39 -7.52 -9.94
CA THR A 7 -2.19 -6.67 -10.04
C THR A 7 -2.00 -5.81 -8.79
N LEU A 8 -3.09 -5.26 -8.24
CA LEU A 8 -3.04 -4.46 -7.01
C LEU A 8 -2.68 -5.32 -5.80
N THR A 9 -3.24 -6.53 -5.68
CA THR A 9 -2.90 -7.49 -4.63
C THR A 9 -1.41 -7.83 -4.65
N ILE A 10 -0.85 -8.15 -5.83
CA ILE A 10 0.58 -8.44 -5.96
C ILE A 10 1.42 -7.23 -5.53
N ALA A 11 1.04 -6.02 -5.92
CA ALA A 11 1.76 -4.81 -5.53
C ALA A 11 1.76 -4.58 -4.01
N VAL A 12 0.64 -4.87 -3.33
CA VAL A 12 0.57 -4.79 -1.85
C VAL A 12 1.42 -5.88 -1.20
N GLU A 13 1.38 -7.11 -1.70
CA GLU A 13 2.22 -8.21 -1.18
C GLU A 13 3.72 -7.93 -1.37
N GLU A 14 4.11 -7.31 -2.50
CA GLU A 14 5.48 -6.86 -2.74
C GLU A 14 5.87 -5.72 -1.79
N LEU A 15 4.95 -4.78 -1.53
CA LEU A 15 5.17 -3.71 -0.55
C LEU A 15 5.44 -4.28 0.85
N GLU A 16 4.61 -5.22 1.31
CA GLU A 16 4.76 -5.86 2.62
C GLU A 16 6.10 -6.59 2.75
N LYS A 17 6.52 -7.33 1.72
CA LYS A 17 7.85 -7.99 1.71
C LYS A 17 8.99 -6.97 1.76
N ASN A 18 8.86 -5.87 1.03
CA ASN A 18 9.87 -4.81 1.05
C ASN A 18 9.94 -4.11 2.41
N TYR A 19 8.80 -3.95 3.09
CA TYR A 19 8.75 -3.44 4.47
C TYR A 19 9.47 -4.39 5.44
N GLU A 20 9.25 -5.70 5.36
CA GLU A 20 9.94 -6.69 6.20
C GLU A 20 11.47 -6.68 6.00
N ALA A 21 11.92 -6.34 4.80
CA ALA A 21 13.34 -6.24 4.44
C ALA A 21 13.94 -4.83 4.64
N LEU A 22 13.13 -3.86 5.06
CA LEU A 22 13.53 -2.47 5.19
C LEU A 22 14.51 -2.30 6.35
N ASP A 23 15.65 -1.65 6.07
CA ASP A 23 16.59 -1.24 7.10
C ASP A 23 16.05 0.00 7.84
N MET A 24 15.42 -0.23 8.99
CA MET A 24 14.75 0.81 9.78
C MET A 24 15.73 1.81 10.40
N ASP A 25 17.01 1.47 10.52
CA ASP A 25 18.04 2.39 11.03
C ASP A 25 18.47 3.39 9.95
N ASN A 26 18.21 3.08 8.68
CA ASN A 26 18.53 3.94 7.55
C ASN A 26 17.35 4.87 7.20
N LYS A 27 17.36 6.07 7.76
CA LYS A 27 16.36 7.12 7.52
C LYS A 27 16.12 7.44 6.03
N SER A 28 17.14 7.34 5.19
CA SER A 28 16.98 7.60 3.75
C SER A 28 16.20 6.47 3.07
N SER A 29 16.43 5.22 3.49
CA SER A 29 15.67 4.06 3.01
C SER A 29 14.23 4.12 3.49
N VAL A 30 14.01 4.43 4.77
CA VAL A 30 12.66 4.59 5.35
C VAL A 30 11.86 5.64 4.60
N LYS A 31 12.43 6.83 4.39
CA LYS A 31 11.76 7.91 3.65
C LYS A 31 11.45 7.53 2.20
N SER A 32 12.41 6.92 1.50
CA SER A 32 12.18 6.45 0.11
C SER A 32 11.06 5.40 0.06
N PHE A 33 10.98 4.55 1.08
CA PHE A 33 9.96 3.53 1.18
C PHE A 33 8.58 4.13 1.50
N GLU A 34 8.51 5.11 2.40
CA GLU A 34 7.28 5.86 2.70
C GLU A 34 6.66 6.48 1.43
N GLU A 35 7.48 7.08 0.55
CA GLU A 35 7.02 7.61 -0.74
C GLU A 35 6.36 6.52 -1.61
N VAL A 36 6.92 5.31 -1.64
CA VAL A 36 6.36 4.16 -2.37
C VAL A 36 5.02 3.71 -1.75
N VAL A 37 4.93 3.65 -0.42
CA VAL A 37 3.69 3.32 0.31
C VAL A 37 2.58 4.34 -0.05
N LEU A 38 2.89 5.64 -0.01
CA LEU A 38 1.95 6.70 -0.33
C LEU A 38 1.50 6.67 -1.80
N GLU A 39 2.41 6.36 -2.73
CA GLU A 39 2.06 6.21 -4.15
C GLU A 39 1.08 5.05 -4.38
N LEU A 40 1.34 3.89 -3.74
CA LEU A 40 0.47 2.73 -3.85
C LEU A 40 -0.91 3.00 -3.23
N LEU A 41 -0.94 3.65 -2.06
CA LEU A 41 -2.19 4.07 -1.41
C LEU A 41 -3.02 5.00 -2.32
N ALA A 42 -2.38 6.00 -2.91
CA ALA A 42 -3.04 6.91 -3.84
C ALA A 42 -3.58 6.17 -5.08
N ARG A 43 -2.82 5.18 -5.58
CA ARG A 43 -3.26 4.34 -6.70
C ARG A 43 -4.48 3.50 -6.33
N LEU A 44 -4.49 2.83 -5.17
CA LEU A 44 -5.62 2.05 -4.69
C LEU A 44 -6.88 2.92 -4.52
N LYS A 45 -6.74 4.11 -3.91
CA LYS A 45 -7.85 5.07 -3.76
C LYS A 45 -8.43 5.51 -5.10
N ARG A 46 -7.59 5.81 -6.11
CA ARG A 46 -8.06 6.11 -7.47
C ARG A 46 -8.84 4.96 -8.11
N HIS A 47 -8.52 3.70 -7.77
CA HIS A 47 -9.29 2.55 -8.23
C HIS A 47 -10.61 2.40 -7.48
N GLN A 48 -10.65 2.69 -6.17
CA GLN A 48 -11.86 2.68 -5.35
C GLN A 48 -12.86 3.76 -5.81
N ASP A 49 -12.37 4.97 -6.07
CA ASP A 49 -13.21 6.11 -6.48
C ASP A 49 -13.69 6.03 -7.95
N LYS A 50 -13.21 5.04 -8.71
CA LYS A 50 -13.52 4.93 -10.14
C LYS A 50 -14.92 4.32 -10.34
N PRO A 51 -15.83 5.01 -11.07
CA PRO A 51 -17.12 4.44 -11.44
C PRO A 51 -16.96 3.13 -12.22
N GLY A 52 -17.75 2.12 -11.88
CA GLY A 52 -17.67 0.77 -12.47
C GLY A 52 -16.78 -0.22 -11.72
N ASN A 53 -16.19 0.16 -10.59
CA ASN A 53 -15.44 -0.72 -9.69
C ASN A 53 -16.19 -1.03 -8.38
N GLU A 54 -17.51 -0.77 -8.32
CA GLU A 54 -18.30 -0.97 -7.09
C GLU A 54 -18.27 -2.43 -6.62
N GLU A 55 -18.17 -3.39 -7.56
CA GLU A 55 -18.03 -4.82 -7.24
C GLU A 55 -16.68 -5.20 -6.63
N LEU A 56 -15.68 -4.30 -6.67
CA LEU A 56 -14.34 -4.49 -6.12
C LEU A 56 -14.14 -3.66 -4.85
N GLU A 57 -15.18 -2.98 -4.34
CA GLU A 57 -15.07 -2.06 -3.20
C GLU A 57 -14.49 -2.76 -1.97
N ASP A 58 -15.04 -3.91 -1.59
CA ASP A 58 -14.54 -4.71 -0.45
C ASP A 58 -13.07 -5.13 -0.62
N ASP A 59 -12.69 -5.61 -1.81
CA ASP A 59 -11.31 -6.02 -2.11
C ASP A 59 -10.34 -4.82 -2.05
N LEU A 60 -10.77 -3.66 -2.58
CA LEU A 60 -9.97 -2.45 -2.57
C LEU A 60 -9.84 -1.88 -1.16
N GLU A 61 -10.88 -1.95 -0.34
CA GLU A 61 -10.84 -1.55 1.08
C GLU A 61 -9.84 -2.39 1.88
N ASP A 62 -9.83 -3.71 1.69
CA ASP A 62 -8.84 -4.60 2.34
C ASP A 62 -7.40 -4.22 1.95
N LEU A 63 -7.15 -4.05 0.66
CA LEU A 63 -5.82 -3.67 0.17
C LEU A 63 -5.39 -2.29 0.70
N ILE A 64 -6.31 -1.32 0.73
CA ILE A 64 -6.05 0.02 1.29
C ILE A 64 -5.72 -0.08 2.76
N TYR A 65 -6.49 -0.86 3.53
CA TYR A 65 -6.26 -1.03 4.96
C TYR A 65 -4.88 -1.61 5.25
N ARG A 66 -4.44 -2.63 4.49
CA ARG A 66 -3.10 -3.21 4.61
C ARG A 66 -1.99 -2.19 4.36
N VAL A 67 -2.12 -1.36 3.32
CA VAL A 67 -1.14 -0.30 3.03
C VAL A 67 -1.12 0.76 4.14
N ILE A 68 -2.27 1.12 4.72
CA ILE A 68 -2.35 2.05 5.86
C ILE A 68 -1.66 1.46 7.10
N LEU A 69 -1.78 0.16 7.36
CA LEU A 69 -1.08 -0.47 8.48
C LEU A 69 0.44 -0.37 8.34
N VAL A 70 0.98 -0.59 7.13
CA VAL A 70 2.40 -0.39 6.85
C VAL A 70 2.79 1.06 7.09
N LEU A 71 2.02 2.03 6.58
CA LEU A 71 2.30 3.45 6.79
C LEU A 71 2.31 3.83 8.27
N GLY A 72 1.32 3.37 9.04
CA GLY A 72 1.25 3.65 10.49
C GLY A 72 2.42 3.06 11.27
N GLN A 73 2.97 1.92 10.82
CA GLN A 73 4.17 1.34 11.43
C GLN A 73 5.43 2.15 11.12
N LEU A 74 5.51 2.78 9.94
CA LEU A 74 6.59 3.72 9.61
C LEU A 74 6.52 4.99 10.45
N ASP A 75 5.33 5.59 10.59
CA ASP A 75 5.12 6.81 11.38
C ASP A 75 5.45 6.63 12.87
N LEU A 76 5.18 5.45 13.44
CA LEU A 76 5.50 5.13 14.84
C LEU A 76 7.02 5.14 15.13
N LEU A 77 7.87 5.18 14.11
CA LEU A 77 9.33 5.19 14.24
C LEU A 77 9.94 6.59 14.09
N GLU A 78 9.15 7.61 13.73
CA GLU A 78 9.59 9.01 13.73
C GLU A 78 9.59 9.66 15.14
N ILE A 79 9.49 8.87 16.22
CA ILE A 79 9.54 9.34 17.62
C ILE A 79 10.97 9.59 18.10
#